data_AF-A0A4P8IK82-F1
#
_entry.id   AF-A0A4P8IK82-F1
#
_cell.length_a   1.000
_cell.length_b   1.000
_cell.length_c   1.000
_cell.angle_alpha   90.00
_cell.angle_beta   90.00
_cell.angle_gamma   90.00
#
_symmetry.space_group_name_H-M   'P 1'
#
loop_
_entity.id
_entity.type
_entity.pdbx_description
1 polymer ?
#
loop_
_entity_poly.entity_id
_entity_poly.type
_entity_poly.pdbx_seq_one_letter_code
_entity_poly.pdbx_strand_id
1 'polypeptide(L)'
;MKRRCLLSVLLLSLVFLWGCGLELNSRMELNKDFSGHRIMTCTVSSADLSRYFSGSKKDLDKVIRDACPKALVYKQTSDNDNTIYTFRLDYSSKKDYKKKVESLLNFAPEIKYSYSDSPFAKGIRYSENFSTKDLMSWLYTALYEKGYVDQKSVDDLWNLKNTEFTFAGKKYDTDDKINIDEMDYVPISSIDIKTKETAGMKLTRTISIRLPKETLEKHASAVNSYFSGSSYKKTWKNEKDGKTLVISFTKDNFSDLCAVTRKVLHTSDTGGTYRVETKSGSPFEFQLDFEETLDFKNFADESGKVPVTYTYTANDSFSDSGEQTVIDEKVSKKKVNFSSSFAQPVRKYEVAEVYKNKNDIRRNFTFLFSSVCNKRELTKLKESFMGSTITNVSLDKEDDHRLSFQQRGSVKQCDADLRKIWKGTSSSYESKNSIFRGQTSDYTSKFRLHLNNKKTKGTFTFASISKDSSADVTVTADSYQEIKMAQNVADKPVSALLNGDETISSIHKNQITGDSFILHYKGSTSAHYILNILKFLLPLVLLLSAGIFLYIKQNSVVYWLKRLKDKIQELLKR
;
A
#
# COMPACT_ATOMS: atom_id res chain seq x y z
N MET A 1 10.77 -40.16 85.64
CA MET A 1 10.01 -39.02 85.06
C MET A 1 10.41 -38.59 83.63
N LYS A 2 11.45 -39.17 82.98
CA LYS A 2 11.97 -38.61 81.70
C LYS A 2 11.28 -39.09 80.40
N ARG A 3 10.73 -40.31 80.34
CA ARG A 3 10.08 -40.85 79.12
C ARG A 3 8.67 -40.31 78.85
N ARG A 4 7.85 -40.09 79.89
CA ARG A 4 6.49 -39.54 79.76
C ARG A 4 6.46 -38.03 79.46
N CYS A 5 7.45 -37.29 79.94
CA CYS A 5 7.65 -35.88 79.56
C CYS A 5 8.10 -35.74 78.11
N LEU A 6 9.04 -36.57 77.64
CA LEU A 6 9.48 -36.53 76.23
C LEU A 6 8.35 -36.91 75.27
N LEU A 7 7.54 -37.92 75.61
CA LEU A 7 6.38 -38.31 74.80
C LEU A 7 5.31 -37.22 74.77
N SER A 8 5.06 -36.54 75.90
CA SER A 8 4.09 -35.44 75.98
C SER A 8 4.55 -34.19 75.23
N VAL A 9 5.86 -33.89 75.23
CA VAL A 9 6.43 -32.78 74.44
C VAL A 9 6.44 -33.11 72.95
N LEU A 10 6.70 -34.37 72.57
CA LEU A 10 6.61 -34.83 71.17
C LEU A 10 5.16 -34.84 70.67
N LEU A 11 4.20 -35.29 71.47
CA LEU A 11 2.77 -35.21 71.19
C LEU A 11 2.27 -33.77 71.17
N LEU A 12 2.73 -32.88 72.07
CA LEU A 12 2.43 -31.44 71.99
C LEU A 12 3.00 -30.83 70.70
N SER A 13 4.23 -31.20 70.31
CA SER A 13 4.84 -30.72 69.06
C SER A 13 4.12 -31.21 67.79
N LEU A 14 3.46 -32.38 67.85
CA LEU A 14 2.59 -32.90 66.79
C LEU A 14 1.24 -32.17 66.72
N VAL A 15 0.74 -31.61 67.83
CA VAL A 15 -0.48 -30.78 67.86
C VAL A 15 -0.20 -29.36 67.33
N PHE A 16 1.05 -28.87 67.41
CA PHE A 16 1.46 -27.59 66.80
C PHE A 16 1.78 -27.67 65.30
N LEU A 17 1.75 -28.87 64.68
CA LEU A 17 2.08 -29.06 63.26
C LEU A 17 0.89 -28.90 62.29
N TRP A 18 -0.29 -28.54 62.78
CA TRP A 18 -1.52 -28.60 61.97
C TRP A 18 -2.12 -27.21 61.86
N GLY A 19 -1.88 -26.57 60.73
CA GLY A 19 -2.42 -25.27 60.34
C GLY A 19 -2.06 -24.97 58.90
N CYS A 20 -2.53 -25.80 57.98
CA CYS A 20 -2.29 -25.58 56.55
C CYS A 20 -3.42 -24.72 55.97
N GLY A 21 -3.52 -23.43 56.34
CA GLY A 21 -4.33 -22.38 55.69
C GLY A 21 -5.74 -22.75 55.17
N LEU A 22 -6.27 -21.93 54.27
CA LEU A 22 -7.38 -22.29 53.38
C LEU A 22 -6.83 -23.12 52.24
N GLU A 23 -7.46 -24.26 51.96
CA GLU A 23 -7.06 -25.12 50.85
C GLU A 23 -7.31 -24.42 49.51
N LEU A 24 -6.25 -24.26 48.73
CA LEU A 24 -6.26 -23.64 47.41
C LEU A 24 -5.82 -24.65 46.36
N ASN A 25 -6.60 -24.78 45.30
CA ASN A 25 -6.28 -25.60 44.13
C ASN A 25 -6.37 -24.75 42.87
N SER A 26 -5.55 -25.05 41.86
CA SER A 26 -5.61 -24.41 40.55
C SER A 26 -5.61 -25.43 39.44
N ARG A 27 -6.42 -25.19 38.41
CA ARG A 27 -6.39 -25.91 37.14
C ARG A 27 -6.36 -24.91 36.00
N MET A 28 -5.34 -24.97 35.16
CA MET A 28 -5.23 -24.19 33.93
C MET A 28 -5.37 -25.09 32.71
N GLU A 29 -6.29 -24.75 31.82
CA GLU A 29 -6.46 -25.41 30.52
C GLU A 29 -6.10 -24.43 29.41
N LEU A 30 -5.13 -24.82 28.57
CA LEU A 30 -4.60 -24.02 27.48
C LEU A 30 -4.74 -24.76 26.14
N ASN A 31 -5.31 -24.09 25.14
CA ASN A 31 -5.42 -24.59 23.78
C ASN A 31 -4.24 -24.15 22.91
N LYS A 32 -4.08 -24.78 21.74
CA LYS A 32 -3.00 -24.49 20.77
C LYS A 32 -2.97 -23.02 20.30
N ASP A 33 -4.13 -22.36 20.28
CA ASP A 33 -4.30 -20.94 19.93
C ASP A 33 -4.12 -19.97 21.13
N PHE A 34 -3.68 -20.49 22.27
CA PHE A 34 -3.58 -19.81 23.57
C PHE A 34 -4.94 -19.46 24.20
N SER A 35 -6.09 -19.80 23.61
CA SER A 35 -7.36 -19.67 24.32
C SER A 35 -7.42 -20.66 25.48
N GLY A 36 -8.26 -20.40 26.48
CA GLY A 36 -8.36 -21.30 27.60
C GLY A 36 -9.05 -20.69 28.80
N HIS A 37 -8.86 -21.36 29.93
CA HIS A 37 -9.38 -20.89 31.20
C HIS A 37 -8.54 -21.41 32.38
N ARG A 38 -8.56 -20.64 33.47
CA ARG A 38 -7.99 -21.05 34.76
C ARG A 38 -9.09 -21.09 35.80
N ILE A 39 -9.16 -22.18 36.54
CA ILE A 39 -10.08 -22.41 37.65
C ILE A 39 -9.24 -22.42 38.92
N MET A 40 -9.59 -21.56 39.87
CA MET A 40 -8.98 -21.49 41.19
C MET A 40 -10.06 -21.79 42.22
N THR A 41 -9.83 -22.79 43.05
CA THR A 41 -10.82 -23.28 44.01
C THR A 41 -10.29 -23.11 45.42
N CYS A 42 -11.03 -22.37 46.24
CA CYS A 42 -10.79 -22.20 47.67
C CYS A 42 -11.80 -23.02 48.45
N THR A 43 -11.33 -24.01 49.21
CA THR A 43 -12.16 -24.82 50.11
C THR A 43 -12.03 -24.26 51.53
N VAL A 44 -13.18 -23.88 52.10
CA VAL A 44 -13.28 -23.27 53.42
C VAL A 44 -14.10 -24.17 54.33
N SER A 45 -13.43 -24.81 55.29
CA SER A 45 -14.09 -25.54 56.37
C SER A 45 -14.52 -24.59 57.48
N SER A 46 -15.49 -25.01 58.31
CA SER A 46 -15.89 -24.22 59.49
C SER A 46 -14.74 -24.02 60.47
N ALA A 47 -13.85 -25.01 60.60
CA ALA A 47 -12.67 -24.95 61.46
C ALA A 47 -11.66 -23.91 60.94
N ASP A 48 -11.32 -23.97 59.65
CA ASP A 48 -10.36 -23.04 59.05
C ASP A 48 -10.89 -21.61 59.06
N LEU A 49 -12.19 -21.43 58.80
CA LEU A 49 -12.83 -20.13 58.91
C LEU A 49 -12.68 -19.55 60.32
N SER A 50 -13.03 -20.31 61.37
CA SER A 50 -12.90 -19.82 62.76
C SER A 50 -11.46 -19.52 63.19
N ARG A 51 -10.48 -20.16 62.54
CA ARG A 51 -9.06 -20.03 62.87
C ARG A 51 -8.41 -18.84 62.20
N TYR A 52 -8.69 -18.63 60.90
CA TYR A 52 -8.02 -17.63 60.09
C TYR A 52 -8.84 -16.36 59.89
N PHE A 53 -10.12 -16.35 60.25
CA PHE A 53 -11.06 -15.27 59.97
C PHE A 53 -11.87 -14.90 61.22
N SER A 54 -11.81 -13.63 61.62
CA SER A 54 -12.50 -13.15 62.83
C SER A 54 -14.01 -12.87 62.65
N GLY A 55 -14.50 -12.92 61.40
CA GLY A 55 -15.92 -12.69 61.06
C GLY A 55 -16.73 -13.98 60.85
N SER A 56 -17.95 -13.83 60.33
CA SER A 56 -18.82 -14.96 59.98
C SER A 56 -18.70 -15.36 58.50
N LYS A 57 -19.18 -16.55 58.13
CA LYS A 57 -19.27 -16.96 56.71
C LYS A 57 -19.99 -15.93 55.84
N LYS A 58 -21.05 -15.29 56.37
CA LYS A 58 -21.81 -14.25 55.66
C LYS A 58 -20.96 -13.02 55.36
N ASP A 59 -19.98 -12.72 56.21
CA ASP A 59 -19.04 -11.62 55.99
C ASP A 59 -18.03 -11.98 54.89
N LEU A 60 -17.53 -13.22 54.87
CA LEU A 60 -16.70 -13.72 53.77
C LEU A 60 -17.44 -13.70 52.43
N ASP A 61 -18.69 -14.20 52.40
CA ASP A 61 -19.55 -14.15 51.21
C ASP A 61 -19.74 -12.71 50.72
N LYS A 62 -19.90 -11.76 51.65
CA LYS A 62 -20.02 -10.33 51.35
C LYS A 62 -18.73 -9.75 50.79
N VAL A 63 -17.58 -10.04 51.38
CA VAL A 63 -16.29 -9.57 50.88
C VAL A 63 -16.03 -10.09 49.47
N ILE A 64 -16.24 -11.39 49.22
CA ILE A 64 -16.06 -11.98 47.89
C ILE A 64 -17.00 -11.30 46.88
N ARG A 65 -18.29 -11.17 47.19
CA ARG A 65 -19.25 -10.53 46.28
C ARG A 65 -18.89 -9.08 45.97
N ASP A 66 -18.47 -8.31 46.97
CA ASP A 66 -18.26 -6.88 46.82
C ASP A 66 -16.87 -6.55 46.23
N ALA A 67 -15.87 -7.41 46.43
CA ALA A 67 -14.47 -7.17 46.05
C ALA A 67 -13.95 -8.06 44.91
N CYS A 68 -14.71 -9.05 44.42
CA CYS A 68 -14.24 -9.95 43.35
C CYS A 68 -13.84 -9.14 42.09
N PRO A 69 -12.58 -9.28 41.63
CA PRO A 69 -12.10 -8.57 40.46
C PRO A 69 -12.94 -8.89 39.21
N LYS A 70 -13.19 -7.89 38.37
CA LYS A 70 -13.96 -8.04 37.10
C LYS A 70 -13.36 -9.05 36.12
N ALA A 71 -12.08 -9.41 36.30
CA ALA A 71 -11.41 -10.43 35.49
C ALA A 71 -11.85 -11.86 35.85
N LEU A 72 -12.53 -12.07 36.97
CA LEU A 72 -12.97 -13.36 37.49
C LEU A 72 -14.49 -13.46 37.48
N VAL A 73 -14.99 -14.67 37.22
CA VAL A 73 -16.36 -15.08 37.52
C VAL A 73 -16.29 -16.08 38.66
N TYR A 74 -17.02 -15.84 39.75
CA TYR A 74 -17.02 -16.76 40.89
C TYR A 74 -18.36 -17.47 41.07
N LYS A 75 -18.29 -18.68 41.60
CA LYS A 75 -19.44 -19.48 42.03
C LYS A 75 -19.15 -20.07 43.40
N GLN A 76 -20.20 -20.26 44.19
CA GLN A 76 -20.16 -20.93 45.48
C GLN A 76 -20.90 -22.27 45.40
N THR A 77 -20.32 -23.30 46.00
CA THR A 77 -20.96 -24.61 46.21
C THR A 77 -20.70 -25.11 47.64
N SER A 78 -21.42 -26.14 48.06
CA SER A 78 -21.22 -26.81 49.34
C SER A 78 -20.96 -28.29 49.12
N ASP A 79 -19.97 -28.84 49.83
CA ASP A 79 -19.58 -30.25 49.77
C ASP A 79 -19.12 -30.69 51.16
N ASN A 80 -19.74 -31.73 51.72
CA ASN A 80 -19.41 -32.32 53.03
C ASN A 80 -19.09 -31.27 54.13
N ASP A 81 -20.04 -30.37 54.40
CA ASP A 81 -19.95 -29.25 55.35
C ASP A 81 -18.90 -28.16 55.05
N ASN A 82 -18.14 -28.29 53.96
CA ASN A 82 -17.24 -27.28 53.46
C ASN A 82 -17.94 -26.33 52.47
N THR A 83 -17.50 -25.08 52.46
CA THR A 83 -17.89 -24.10 51.45
C THR A 83 -16.78 -24.00 50.41
N ILE A 84 -17.12 -24.20 49.15
CA ILE A 84 -16.17 -24.15 48.05
C ILE A 84 -16.46 -22.90 47.22
N TYR A 85 -15.47 -22.03 47.10
CA TYR A 85 -15.49 -20.88 46.20
C TYR A 85 -14.65 -21.18 44.97
N THR A 86 -15.28 -21.18 43.80
CA THR A 86 -14.63 -21.43 42.51
C THR A 86 -14.55 -20.12 41.74
N PHE A 87 -13.33 -19.69 41.42
CA PHE A 87 -13.03 -18.52 40.60
C PHE A 87 -12.55 -18.96 39.23
N ARG A 88 -13.23 -18.50 38.18
CA ARG A 88 -12.93 -18.81 36.78
C ARG A 88 -12.40 -17.56 36.08
N LEU A 89 -11.26 -17.71 35.42
CA LEU A 89 -10.64 -16.73 34.54
C LEU A 89 -10.61 -17.31 33.13
N ASP A 90 -11.52 -16.86 32.27
CA ASP A 90 -11.51 -17.22 30.84
C ASP A 90 -10.60 -16.27 30.06
N TYR A 91 -9.95 -16.74 29.00
CA TYR A 91 -9.13 -15.91 28.12
C TYR A 91 -9.12 -16.40 26.67
N SER A 92 -9.06 -15.46 25.74
CA SER A 92 -9.09 -15.76 24.30
C SER A 92 -7.72 -15.69 23.61
N SER A 93 -6.71 -15.14 24.29
CA SER A 93 -5.37 -14.95 23.72
C SER A 93 -4.33 -14.66 24.81
N LYS A 94 -3.04 -14.72 24.46
CA LYS A 94 -1.94 -14.34 25.37
C LYS A 94 -2.04 -12.92 25.87
N LYS A 95 -2.48 -11.99 25.01
CA LYS A 95 -2.66 -10.58 25.36
C LYS A 95 -3.80 -10.41 26.35
N ASP A 96 -4.91 -11.11 26.15
CA ASP A 96 -6.07 -11.07 27.06
C ASP A 96 -5.73 -11.69 28.42
N TYR A 97 -5.09 -12.86 28.43
CA TYR A 97 -4.63 -13.50 29.66
C TYR A 97 -3.68 -12.59 30.45
N LYS A 98 -2.63 -12.04 29.80
CA LYS A 98 -1.67 -11.12 30.43
C LYS A 98 -2.38 -9.92 31.07
N LYS A 99 -3.31 -9.28 30.34
CA LYS A 99 -4.08 -8.14 30.85
C LYS A 99 -4.91 -8.51 32.08
N LYS A 100 -5.55 -9.69 32.07
CA LYS A 100 -6.37 -10.17 33.19
C LYS A 100 -5.52 -10.49 34.41
N VAL A 101 -4.41 -11.20 34.25
CA VAL A 101 -3.50 -11.47 35.38
C VAL A 101 -2.80 -10.20 35.88
N GLU A 102 -2.46 -9.24 35.01
CA GLU A 102 -1.96 -7.91 35.41
C GLU A 102 -2.93 -7.19 36.35
N SER A 103 -4.25 -7.34 36.16
CA SER A 103 -5.25 -6.73 37.04
C SER A 103 -5.41 -7.41 38.41
N LEU A 104 -4.83 -8.61 38.58
CA LEU A 104 -4.86 -9.38 39.82
C LEU A 104 -3.55 -9.28 40.60
N LEU A 105 -2.45 -8.90 39.93
CA LEU A 105 -1.09 -8.91 40.47
C LEU A 105 -0.62 -7.50 40.82
N ASN A 106 0.25 -7.41 41.83
CA ASN A 106 0.91 -6.16 42.23
C ASN A 106 2.27 -5.95 41.51
N PHE A 107 2.58 -6.79 40.52
CA PHE A 107 3.81 -6.73 39.74
C PHE A 107 3.53 -7.11 38.29
N ALA A 108 4.48 -6.79 37.40
CA ALA A 108 4.34 -7.11 35.97
C ALA A 108 4.49 -8.63 35.74
N PRO A 109 3.48 -9.31 35.18
CA PRO A 109 3.58 -10.73 34.87
C PRO A 109 4.46 -10.96 33.65
N GLU A 110 5.36 -11.91 33.78
CA GLU A 110 6.16 -12.46 32.70
C GLU A 110 5.58 -13.81 32.28
N ILE A 111 5.18 -13.92 31.01
CA ILE A 111 4.60 -15.13 30.44
C ILE A 111 5.37 -15.51 29.19
N LYS A 112 6.11 -16.62 29.25
CA LYS A 112 6.81 -17.22 28.11
C LYS A 112 5.92 -18.31 27.52
N TYR A 113 5.81 -18.32 26.19
CA TYR A 113 5.01 -19.30 25.48
C TYR A 113 5.58 -19.52 24.09
N SER A 114 5.83 -20.79 23.75
CA SER A 114 6.05 -21.25 22.39
C SER A 114 5.46 -22.64 22.23
N TYR A 115 4.80 -22.87 21.10
CA TYR A 115 4.23 -24.16 20.74
C TYR A 115 4.57 -24.43 19.27
N SER A 116 4.96 -25.67 18.96
CA SER A 116 5.17 -26.14 17.61
C SER A 116 4.74 -27.60 17.48
N ASP A 117 4.28 -27.95 16.28
CA ASP A 117 3.87 -29.31 15.89
C ASP A 117 4.37 -29.56 14.47
N SER A 118 5.68 -29.47 14.31
CA SER A 118 6.38 -29.68 13.06
C SER A 118 7.42 -30.81 13.21
N PRO A 119 7.97 -31.35 12.11
CA PRO A 119 9.09 -32.27 12.16
C PRO A 119 10.38 -31.65 12.72
N PHE A 120 10.43 -30.33 12.91
CA PHE A 120 11.64 -29.59 13.29
C PHE A 120 11.57 -28.98 14.70
N ALA A 121 10.36 -28.72 15.18
CA ALA A 121 10.11 -28.28 16.54
C ALA A 121 8.77 -28.87 16.97
N LYS A 122 8.76 -29.59 18.09
CA LYS A 122 7.57 -30.26 18.59
C LYS A 122 7.46 -30.15 20.10
N GLY A 123 6.31 -29.70 20.57
CA GLY A 123 6.01 -29.60 22.00
C GLY A 123 5.63 -28.19 22.43
N ILE A 124 5.72 -27.95 23.73
CA ILE A 124 5.35 -26.70 24.37
C ILE A 124 6.43 -26.25 25.35
N ARG A 125 6.69 -24.95 25.33
CA ARG A 125 7.36 -24.23 26.41
C ARG A 125 6.38 -23.20 26.95
N TYR A 126 6.03 -23.30 28.22
CA TYR A 126 5.17 -22.35 28.91
C TYR A 126 5.77 -22.05 30.27
N SER A 127 5.96 -20.78 30.59
CA SER A 127 6.28 -20.40 31.97
C SER A 127 5.71 -19.07 32.38
N GLU A 128 5.40 -18.95 33.67
CA GLU A 128 4.93 -17.73 34.31
C GLU A 128 5.71 -17.44 35.60
N ASN A 129 5.90 -16.15 35.92
CA ASN A 129 6.66 -15.73 37.10
C ASN A 129 5.81 -15.62 38.39
N PHE A 130 4.53 -15.97 38.32
CA PHE A 130 3.55 -15.87 39.41
C PHE A 130 2.91 -17.23 39.71
N SER A 131 2.37 -17.37 40.91
CA SER A 131 1.65 -18.55 41.40
C SER A 131 0.15 -18.26 41.53
N THR A 132 -0.63 -19.29 41.84
CA THR A 132 -2.05 -19.12 42.19
C THR A 132 -2.23 -18.27 43.44
N LYS A 133 -1.31 -18.33 44.42
CA LYS A 133 -1.38 -17.51 45.63
C LYS A 133 -1.27 -16.02 45.28
N ASP A 134 -0.40 -15.68 44.34
CA ASP A 134 -0.26 -14.30 43.85
C ASP A 134 -1.57 -13.83 43.19
N LEU A 135 -2.18 -14.65 42.34
CA LEU A 135 -3.48 -14.33 41.70
C LEU A 135 -4.64 -14.18 42.68
N MET A 136 -4.55 -14.81 43.86
CA MET A 136 -5.55 -14.77 44.93
C MET A 136 -5.29 -13.68 45.99
N SER A 137 -4.21 -12.90 45.84
CA SER A 137 -3.81 -11.87 46.82
C SER A 137 -4.88 -10.78 47.02
N TRP A 138 -5.71 -10.50 46.01
CA TRP A 138 -6.82 -9.53 46.13
C TRP A 138 -7.79 -9.89 47.27
N LEU A 139 -8.06 -11.18 47.48
CA LEU A 139 -9.00 -11.61 48.51
C LEU A 139 -8.41 -11.41 49.90
N TYR A 140 -7.12 -11.73 50.07
CA TYR A 140 -6.40 -11.38 51.29
C TYR A 140 -6.48 -9.88 51.57
N THR A 141 -6.15 -9.03 50.59
CA THR A 141 -6.20 -7.56 50.73
C THR A 141 -7.58 -7.08 51.16
N ALA A 142 -8.64 -7.58 50.51
CA ALA A 142 -10.01 -7.20 50.83
C ALA A 142 -10.43 -7.63 52.25
N LEU A 143 -9.97 -8.80 52.72
CA LEU A 143 -10.24 -9.27 54.08
C LEU A 143 -9.46 -8.44 55.12
N TYR A 144 -8.21 -8.08 54.82
CA TYR A 144 -7.35 -7.27 55.68
C TYR A 144 -7.90 -5.85 55.85
N GLU A 145 -8.30 -5.20 54.76
CA GLU A 145 -8.91 -3.86 54.78
C GLU A 145 -10.20 -3.79 55.59
N LYS A 146 -10.91 -4.92 55.73
CA LYS A 146 -12.10 -5.05 56.57
C LYS A 146 -11.80 -5.47 58.01
N GLY A 147 -10.53 -5.69 58.36
CA GLY A 147 -10.09 -6.08 59.70
C GLY A 147 -10.40 -7.53 60.06
N TYR A 148 -10.67 -8.38 59.08
CA TYR A 148 -11.02 -9.78 59.34
C TYR A 148 -9.83 -10.73 59.45
N VAL A 149 -8.69 -10.33 58.87
CA VAL A 149 -7.41 -11.05 58.92
C VAL A 149 -6.31 -10.06 59.28
N ASP A 150 -5.24 -10.51 59.91
CA ASP A 150 -4.11 -9.65 60.26
C ASP A 150 -3.04 -9.60 59.16
N GLN A 151 -2.12 -8.63 59.25
CA GLN A 151 -1.04 -8.44 58.27
C GLN A 151 -0.04 -9.61 58.24
N LYS A 152 0.06 -10.38 59.34
CA LYS A 152 1.04 -11.46 59.48
C LYS A 152 0.52 -12.79 58.92
N SER A 153 -0.77 -12.88 58.62
CA SER A 153 -1.45 -14.10 58.16
C SER A 153 -1.44 -14.29 56.63
N VAL A 154 -0.81 -13.40 55.84
CA VAL A 154 -0.82 -13.47 54.36
C VAL A 154 -0.33 -14.84 53.86
N ASP A 155 0.83 -15.26 54.35
CA ASP A 155 1.53 -16.45 53.87
C ASP A 155 0.87 -17.73 54.41
N ASP A 156 0.26 -17.64 55.58
CA ASP A 156 -0.44 -18.74 56.25
C ASP A 156 -1.88 -18.93 55.75
N LEU A 157 -2.49 -17.91 55.13
CA LEU A 157 -3.87 -17.99 54.65
C LEU A 157 -4.02 -18.98 53.51
N TRP A 158 -3.02 -19.13 52.64
CA TRP A 158 -3.12 -19.96 51.44
C TRP A 158 -2.28 -21.22 51.52
N ASN A 159 -2.96 -22.35 51.61
CA ASN A 159 -2.37 -23.67 51.46
C ASN A 159 -2.66 -24.21 50.06
N LEU A 160 -1.78 -23.86 49.12
CA LEU A 160 -1.81 -24.35 47.74
C LEU A 160 -1.49 -25.85 47.74
N LYS A 161 -2.49 -26.68 47.46
CA LYS A 161 -2.36 -28.14 47.41
C LYS A 161 -1.92 -28.65 46.06
N ASN A 162 -2.44 -28.06 44.99
CA ASN A 162 -2.22 -28.56 43.64
C ASN A 162 -2.33 -27.42 42.62
N THR A 163 -1.43 -27.46 41.63
CA THR A 163 -1.50 -26.66 40.41
C THR A 163 -1.46 -27.61 39.22
N GLU A 164 -2.62 -27.80 38.57
CA GLU A 164 -2.74 -28.62 37.38
C GLU A 164 -2.61 -27.75 36.13
N PHE A 165 -1.78 -28.17 35.18
CA PHE A 165 -1.70 -27.56 33.86
C PHE A 165 -2.04 -28.60 32.79
N THR A 166 -2.96 -28.24 31.90
CA THR A 166 -3.35 -29.05 30.76
C THR A 166 -3.16 -28.24 29.49
N PHE A 167 -2.43 -28.78 28.53
CA PHE A 167 -2.29 -28.19 27.20
C PHE A 167 -2.80 -29.15 26.12
N ALA A 168 -3.76 -28.69 25.32
CA ALA A 168 -4.40 -29.47 24.25
C ALA A 168 -4.87 -30.87 24.70
N GLY A 169 -5.38 -30.98 25.94
CA GLY A 169 -5.86 -32.22 26.55
C GLY A 169 -4.81 -33.10 27.22
N LYS A 170 -3.51 -32.80 27.08
CA LYS A 170 -2.44 -33.48 27.82
C LYS A 170 -2.19 -32.77 29.15
N LYS A 171 -2.15 -33.54 30.26
CA LYS A 171 -1.77 -33.05 31.60
C LYS A 171 -0.24 -32.99 31.72
N TYR A 172 0.25 -31.97 32.43
CA TYR A 172 1.66 -31.76 32.72
C TYR A 172 1.85 -31.59 34.23
N ASP A 173 2.97 -32.12 34.72
CA ASP A 173 3.41 -31.90 36.10
C ASP A 173 4.11 -30.54 36.20
N THR A 174 3.82 -29.81 37.28
CA THR A 174 4.38 -28.49 37.52
C THR A 174 4.35 -28.15 39.01
N ASP A 175 5.22 -27.21 39.41
CA ASP A 175 5.21 -26.61 40.74
C ASP A 175 4.18 -25.47 40.84
N ASP A 176 4.21 -24.75 41.97
CA ASP A 176 3.34 -23.59 42.29
C ASP A 176 3.32 -22.51 41.19
N LYS A 177 4.49 -22.27 40.57
CA LYS A 177 4.64 -21.41 39.39
C LYS A 177 4.75 -22.31 38.18
N ILE A 178 3.87 -22.12 37.20
CA ILE A 178 3.82 -23.02 36.05
C ILE A 178 5.10 -22.89 35.23
N ASN A 179 5.82 -23.98 35.05
CA ASN A 179 7.04 -24.03 34.24
C ASN A 179 7.16 -25.37 33.50
N ILE A 180 6.76 -25.36 32.23
CA ILE A 180 6.78 -26.51 31.32
C ILE A 180 7.79 -26.23 30.21
N ASP A 181 8.73 -27.15 30.00
CA ASP A 181 9.59 -27.18 28.82
C ASP A 181 9.71 -28.62 28.29
N GLU A 182 8.80 -28.98 27.38
CA GLU A 182 8.85 -30.24 26.63
C GLU A 182 9.11 -29.98 25.13
N MET A 183 9.74 -28.86 24.80
CA MET A 183 10.02 -28.56 23.40
C MET A 183 11.22 -29.38 22.92
N ASP A 184 10.99 -30.22 21.92
CA ASP A 184 12.02 -30.96 21.21
C ASP A 184 12.33 -30.30 19.86
N TYR A 185 13.61 -30.28 19.50
CA TYR A 185 14.13 -29.58 18.33
C TYR A 185 14.95 -30.51 17.45
N VAL A 186 14.70 -30.43 16.15
CA VAL A 186 15.48 -31.14 15.13
C VAL A 186 16.25 -30.10 14.30
N PRO A 187 17.58 -30.22 14.19
CA PRO A 187 18.43 -29.20 13.57
C PRO A 187 18.06 -28.85 12.12
N ILE A 188 18.14 -27.55 11.80
CA ILE A 188 18.09 -27.04 10.43
C ILE A 188 19.33 -26.15 10.22
N SER A 189 20.03 -26.34 9.10
CA SER A 189 21.22 -25.52 8.81
C SER A 189 20.83 -24.11 8.40
N SER A 190 19.92 -23.96 7.43
CA SER A 190 19.42 -22.65 6.98
C SER A 190 18.20 -22.77 6.07
N ILE A 191 17.53 -21.64 5.87
CA ILE A 191 16.50 -21.46 4.85
C ILE A 191 16.91 -20.32 3.90
N ASP A 192 17.08 -20.64 2.62
CA ASP A 192 17.38 -19.66 1.57
C ASP A 192 16.13 -19.39 0.72
N ILE A 193 15.63 -18.16 0.74
CA ILE A 193 14.52 -17.70 -0.10
C ILE A 193 15.09 -16.84 -1.23
N LYS A 194 14.66 -17.10 -2.46
CA LYS A 194 14.95 -16.26 -3.63
C LYS A 194 13.67 -15.95 -4.36
N THR A 195 13.38 -14.68 -4.59
CA THR A 195 12.26 -14.22 -5.41
C THR A 195 12.81 -13.45 -6.60
N LYS A 196 12.44 -13.87 -7.80
CA LYS A 196 12.85 -13.22 -9.06
C LYS A 196 11.63 -12.83 -9.87
N GLU A 197 11.62 -11.59 -10.35
CA GLU A 197 10.70 -11.16 -11.40
C GLU A 197 11.14 -11.71 -12.76
N THR A 198 10.19 -12.27 -13.51
CA THR A 198 10.43 -12.80 -14.86
C THR A 198 10.12 -11.75 -15.92
N ALA A 199 10.57 -12.00 -17.17
CA ALA A 199 10.29 -11.15 -18.32
C ALA A 199 8.79 -10.83 -18.52
N GLY A 200 7.90 -11.77 -18.17
CA GLY A 200 6.45 -11.60 -18.23
C GLY A 200 5.82 -11.08 -16.94
N MET A 201 6.59 -10.41 -16.07
CA MET A 201 6.17 -9.86 -14.77
C MET A 201 5.62 -10.86 -13.75
N LYS A 202 5.78 -12.17 -14.02
CA LYS A 202 5.50 -13.20 -13.01
C LYS A 202 6.61 -13.21 -11.97
N LEU A 203 6.25 -13.61 -10.76
CA LEU A 203 7.18 -13.80 -9.66
C LEU A 203 7.51 -15.27 -9.50
N THR A 204 8.78 -15.63 -9.60
CA THR A 204 9.27 -16.98 -9.32
C THR A 204 9.95 -16.98 -7.97
N ARG A 205 9.50 -17.85 -7.07
CA ARG A 205 10.10 -18.04 -5.76
C ARG A 205 10.70 -19.43 -5.63
N THR A 206 11.91 -19.48 -5.09
CA THR A 206 12.60 -20.69 -4.67
C THR A 206 12.85 -20.60 -3.18
N ILE A 207 12.45 -21.63 -2.43
CA ILE A 207 12.71 -21.80 -1.00
C ILE A 207 13.57 -23.04 -0.86
N SER A 208 14.79 -22.89 -0.37
CA SER A 208 15.75 -23.98 -0.16
C SER A 208 15.94 -24.20 1.33
N ILE A 209 15.60 -25.38 1.82
CA ILE A 209 15.73 -25.74 3.23
C ILE A 209 16.88 -26.74 3.34
N ARG A 210 17.97 -26.33 4.01
CA ARG A 210 19.17 -27.15 4.17
C ARG A 210 19.06 -27.98 5.44
N LEU A 211 19.04 -29.30 5.27
CA LEU A 211 18.82 -30.25 6.33
C LEU A 211 20.11 -31.07 6.57
N PRO A 212 20.66 -31.04 7.79
CA PRO A 212 21.77 -31.90 8.17
C PRO A 212 21.46 -33.39 8.00
N LYS A 213 22.50 -34.19 7.80
CA LYS A 213 22.39 -35.67 7.72
C LYS A 213 21.65 -36.28 8.92
N GLU A 214 21.97 -35.85 10.13
CA GLU A 214 21.33 -36.33 11.38
C GLU A 214 19.81 -36.14 11.41
N THR A 215 19.32 -35.04 10.82
CA THR A 215 17.89 -34.71 10.76
C THR A 215 17.17 -35.67 9.83
N LEU A 216 17.79 -35.98 8.70
CA LEU A 216 17.20 -36.88 7.70
C LEU A 216 17.22 -38.33 8.18
N GLU A 217 18.24 -38.76 8.90
CA GLU A 217 18.31 -40.12 9.46
C GLU A 217 17.19 -40.40 10.47
N LYS A 218 16.84 -39.40 11.30
CA LYS A 218 15.82 -39.56 12.33
C LYS A 218 14.40 -39.18 11.88
N HIS A 219 14.27 -38.20 10.98
CA HIS A 219 12.97 -37.56 10.69
C HIS A 219 12.59 -37.51 9.19
N ALA A 220 13.29 -38.21 8.29
CA ALA A 220 13.00 -38.15 6.84
C ALA A 220 11.53 -38.36 6.46
N SER A 221 10.86 -39.35 7.05
CA SER A 221 9.44 -39.63 6.76
C SER A 221 8.52 -38.48 7.18
N ALA A 222 8.76 -37.91 8.37
CA ALA A 222 7.99 -36.77 8.87
C ALA A 222 8.21 -35.52 8.00
N VAL A 223 9.46 -35.24 7.62
CA VAL A 223 9.81 -34.13 6.71
C VAL A 223 9.14 -34.31 5.35
N ASN A 224 9.17 -35.51 4.76
CA ASN A 224 8.55 -35.79 3.47
C ASN A 224 7.03 -35.60 3.50
N SER A 225 6.37 -36.05 4.57
CA SER A 225 4.93 -35.88 4.78
C SER A 225 4.56 -34.42 4.98
N TYR A 226 5.37 -33.66 5.71
CA TYR A 226 5.17 -32.23 5.95
C TYR A 226 5.13 -31.46 4.63
N PHE A 227 6.04 -31.76 3.69
CA PHE A 227 6.08 -31.12 2.36
C PHE A 227 5.36 -31.92 1.26
N SER A 228 4.31 -32.67 1.59
CA SER A 228 3.56 -33.49 0.63
C SER A 228 2.65 -32.69 -0.33
N GLY A 229 2.43 -31.40 -0.08
CA GLY A 229 1.54 -30.55 -0.88
C GLY A 229 1.88 -30.46 -2.37
N SER A 230 0.85 -30.23 -3.20
CA SER A 230 0.93 -30.17 -4.68
C SER A 230 0.99 -28.75 -5.27
N SER A 231 0.89 -27.70 -4.44
CA SER A 231 0.86 -26.30 -4.91
C SER A 231 2.20 -25.75 -5.40
N TYR A 232 3.26 -26.54 -5.32
CA TYR A 232 4.63 -26.17 -5.66
C TYR A 232 5.40 -27.40 -6.17
N LYS A 233 6.48 -27.16 -6.92
CA LYS A 233 7.42 -28.21 -7.32
C LYS A 233 8.45 -28.41 -6.21
N LYS A 234 8.74 -29.67 -5.88
CA LYS A 234 9.79 -30.03 -4.91
C LYS A 234 10.85 -30.90 -5.57
N THR A 235 12.11 -30.65 -5.22
CA THR A 235 13.26 -31.46 -5.63
C THR A 235 14.26 -31.54 -4.48
N TRP A 236 14.94 -32.67 -4.35
CA TRP A 236 16.02 -32.85 -3.39
C TRP A 236 17.38 -32.69 -4.07
N LYS A 237 18.30 -32.00 -3.42
CA LYS A 237 19.72 -31.94 -3.82
C LYS A 237 20.58 -32.56 -2.73
N ASN A 238 21.53 -33.40 -3.11
CA ASN A 238 22.50 -33.93 -2.16
C ASN A 238 23.54 -32.86 -1.87
N GLU A 239 23.88 -32.70 -0.59
CA GLU A 239 24.95 -31.82 -0.12
C GLU A 239 26.00 -32.67 0.60
N LYS A 240 27.18 -32.10 0.87
CA LYS A 240 28.24 -32.80 1.61
C LYS A 240 27.77 -33.27 2.99
N ASP A 241 27.03 -32.40 3.69
CA ASP A 241 26.65 -32.59 5.09
C ASP A 241 25.14 -32.86 5.29
N GLY A 242 24.43 -33.28 4.23
CA GLY A 242 22.99 -33.55 4.29
C GLY A 242 22.29 -33.43 2.95
N LYS A 243 21.09 -32.86 2.94
CA LYS A 243 20.35 -32.58 1.69
C LYS A 243 19.67 -31.22 1.76
N THR A 244 19.50 -30.61 0.59
CA THR A 244 18.69 -29.40 0.42
C THR A 244 17.35 -29.78 -0.21
N LEU A 245 16.25 -29.50 0.49
CA LEU A 245 14.91 -29.51 -0.10
C LEU A 245 14.70 -28.19 -0.83
N VAL A 246 14.55 -28.25 -2.15
CA VAL A 246 14.29 -27.09 -3.00
C VAL A 246 12.84 -27.09 -3.44
N ILE A 247 12.11 -26.05 -3.02
CA ILE A 247 10.72 -25.80 -3.39
C ILE A 247 10.68 -24.62 -4.35
N SER A 248 10.02 -24.76 -5.49
CA SER A 248 9.91 -23.71 -6.49
C SER A 248 8.49 -23.55 -7.02
N PHE A 249 8.07 -22.31 -7.25
CA PHE A 249 6.77 -21.97 -7.83
C PHE A 249 6.80 -20.59 -8.46
N THR A 250 5.96 -20.39 -9.48
CA THR A 250 5.79 -19.12 -10.20
C THR A 250 4.34 -18.68 -10.10
N LYS A 251 4.11 -17.39 -9.84
CA LYS A 251 2.78 -16.78 -9.72
C LYS A 251 2.70 -15.46 -10.47
N ASP A 252 1.50 -15.14 -10.94
CA ASP A 252 1.24 -13.93 -11.72
C ASP A 252 1.15 -12.66 -10.86
N ASN A 253 1.01 -12.82 -9.54
CA ASN A 253 0.97 -11.70 -8.61
C ASN A 253 1.54 -12.09 -7.23
N PHE A 254 1.88 -11.07 -6.45
CA PHE A 254 2.51 -11.23 -5.14
C PHE A 254 1.60 -11.87 -4.09
N SER A 255 0.29 -11.59 -4.12
CA SER A 255 -0.66 -12.19 -3.16
C SER A 255 -0.70 -13.72 -3.29
N ASP A 256 -0.75 -14.22 -4.52
CA ASP A 256 -0.72 -15.66 -4.79
C ASP A 256 0.64 -16.28 -4.46
N LEU A 257 1.73 -15.53 -4.65
CA LEU A 257 3.07 -15.95 -4.23
C LEU A 257 3.12 -16.17 -2.71
N CYS A 258 2.67 -15.19 -1.92
CA CYS A 258 2.61 -15.26 -0.48
C CYS A 258 1.68 -16.38 0.01
N ALA A 259 0.56 -16.63 -0.70
CA ALA A 259 -0.35 -17.72 -0.37
C ALA A 259 0.32 -19.11 -0.48
N VAL A 260 1.22 -19.31 -1.46
CA VAL A 260 2.01 -20.55 -1.54
C VAL A 260 3.13 -20.56 -0.51
N THR A 261 3.81 -19.44 -0.27
CA THR A 261 4.82 -19.34 0.80
C THR A 261 4.23 -19.70 2.17
N ARG A 262 3.01 -19.23 2.49
CA ARG A 262 2.27 -19.58 3.70
C ARG A 262 2.08 -21.09 3.86
N LYS A 263 1.77 -21.79 2.76
CA LYS A 263 1.63 -23.25 2.76
C LYS A 263 2.97 -23.94 3.01
N VAL A 264 4.05 -23.46 2.38
CA VAL A 264 5.41 -24.00 2.57
C VAL A 264 5.92 -23.78 3.99
N LEU A 265 5.61 -22.65 4.62
CA LEU A 265 6.02 -22.37 5.99
C LEU A 265 5.05 -22.94 7.06
N HIS A 266 3.90 -23.48 6.63
CA HIS A 266 2.86 -24.06 7.48
C HIS A 266 2.39 -23.14 8.61
N THR A 267 2.27 -21.83 8.35
CA THR A 267 1.83 -20.87 9.35
C THR A 267 0.97 -19.79 8.72
N SER A 268 -0.19 -19.50 9.32
CA SER A 268 -1.11 -18.45 8.87
C SER A 268 -0.55 -17.03 9.07
N ASP A 269 0.46 -16.88 9.93
CA ASP A 269 1.15 -15.61 10.21
C ASP A 269 1.97 -15.10 9.02
N THR A 270 2.21 -15.95 8.02
CA THR A 270 2.88 -15.55 6.78
C THR A 270 1.89 -14.92 5.80
N GLY A 271 2.21 -13.74 5.29
CA GLY A 271 1.37 -13.03 4.34
C GLY A 271 2.06 -11.78 3.80
N GLY A 272 1.53 -11.23 2.72
CA GLY A 272 2.09 -10.03 2.13
C GLY A 272 1.06 -9.26 1.31
N THR A 273 1.38 -7.99 1.10
CA THR A 273 0.62 -7.08 0.25
C THR A 273 1.59 -6.25 -0.58
N TYR A 274 1.07 -5.59 -1.60
CA TYR A 274 1.88 -4.66 -2.39
C TYR A 274 1.06 -3.46 -2.84
N ARG A 275 1.76 -2.34 -2.93
CA ARG A 275 1.26 -1.08 -3.46
C ARG A 275 1.73 -0.93 -4.90
N VAL A 276 0.89 -0.31 -5.73
CA VAL A 276 1.19 0.02 -7.11
C VAL A 276 0.91 1.50 -7.31
N GLU A 277 1.89 2.22 -7.83
CA GLU A 277 1.76 3.63 -8.21
C GLU A 277 2.35 3.86 -9.60
N THR A 278 1.77 4.77 -10.37
CA THR A 278 2.37 5.26 -11.61
C THR A 278 3.35 6.38 -11.29
N LYS A 279 4.50 6.42 -11.97
CA LYS A 279 5.47 7.50 -11.77
C LYS A 279 4.89 8.84 -12.21
N SER A 280 5.05 9.84 -11.37
CA SER A 280 4.56 11.20 -11.65
C SER A 280 5.12 11.72 -12.97
N GLY A 281 4.22 12.09 -13.90
CA GLY A 281 4.58 12.60 -15.21
C GLY A 281 5.00 11.54 -16.25
N SER A 282 4.95 10.25 -15.90
CA SER A 282 5.22 9.10 -16.76
C SER A 282 4.23 7.98 -16.43
N PRO A 283 2.97 8.06 -16.89
CA PRO A 283 1.87 7.20 -16.40
C PRO A 283 2.05 5.73 -16.78
N PHE A 284 2.89 5.43 -17.77
CA PHE A 284 3.24 4.08 -18.19
C PHE A 284 4.48 3.50 -17.48
N GLU A 285 5.08 4.24 -16.54
CA GLU A 285 6.10 3.72 -15.63
C GLU A 285 5.44 3.45 -14.26
N PHE A 286 5.73 2.29 -13.66
CA PHE A 286 5.12 1.84 -12.42
C PHE A 286 6.17 1.62 -11.35
N GLN A 287 5.81 1.94 -10.11
CA GLN A 287 6.52 1.60 -8.89
C GLN A 287 5.69 0.57 -8.12
N LEU A 288 6.35 -0.52 -7.70
CA LEU A 288 5.78 -1.59 -6.89
C LEU A 288 6.51 -1.60 -5.54
N ASP A 289 5.77 -1.46 -4.46
CA ASP A 289 6.31 -1.58 -3.09
C ASP A 289 5.68 -2.78 -2.39
N PHE A 290 6.50 -3.77 -2.08
CA PHE A 290 6.09 -5.02 -1.45
C PHE A 290 6.31 -4.97 0.05
N GLU A 291 5.34 -5.51 0.78
CA GLU A 291 5.42 -5.73 2.22
C GLU A 291 5.10 -7.21 2.49
N GLU A 292 6.03 -7.94 3.11
CA GLU A 292 5.84 -9.35 3.46
C GLU A 292 6.16 -9.59 4.93
N THR A 293 5.33 -10.38 5.60
CA THR A 293 5.64 -10.98 6.89
C THR A 293 5.89 -12.47 6.67
N LEU A 294 7.08 -12.93 7.06
CA LEU A 294 7.51 -14.32 7.02
C LEU A 294 7.63 -14.84 8.45
N ASP A 295 6.98 -15.95 8.75
CA ASP A 295 7.03 -16.63 10.05
C ASP A 295 7.68 -18.01 9.89
N PHE A 296 8.75 -18.23 10.65
CA PHE A 296 9.61 -19.39 10.63
C PHE A 296 9.55 -20.18 11.94
N LYS A 297 8.58 -19.92 12.83
CA LYS A 297 8.48 -20.61 14.12
C LYS A 297 8.50 -22.15 14.05
N ASN A 298 7.98 -22.72 12.96
CA ASN A 298 7.95 -24.17 12.74
C ASN A 298 9.31 -24.76 12.33
N PHE A 299 10.33 -23.92 12.16
CA PHE A 299 11.70 -24.26 11.76
C PHE A 299 12.75 -23.79 12.77
N ALA A 300 12.29 -23.18 13.86
CA ALA A 300 13.16 -22.61 14.89
C ALA A 300 13.93 -23.70 15.62
N ASP A 301 15.15 -23.38 16.04
CA ASP A 301 15.92 -24.17 16.99
C ASP A 301 15.65 -23.77 18.45
N GLU A 302 16.47 -24.25 19.38
CA GLU A 302 16.38 -23.96 20.83
C GLU A 302 16.34 -22.46 21.18
N SER A 303 16.97 -21.62 20.36
CA SER A 303 16.94 -20.16 20.51
C SER A 303 15.61 -19.53 20.06
N GLY A 304 14.69 -20.34 19.54
CA GLY A 304 13.42 -19.94 18.97
C GLY A 304 13.55 -19.33 17.57
N LYS A 305 14.69 -19.48 16.89
CA LYS A 305 15.00 -18.83 15.60
C LYS A 305 15.69 -19.79 14.63
N VAL A 306 15.72 -19.46 13.34
CA VAL A 306 16.44 -20.22 12.29
C VAL A 306 17.25 -19.27 11.39
N PRO A 307 18.44 -19.66 10.88
CA PRO A 307 19.17 -18.86 9.91
C PRO A 307 18.40 -18.72 8.60
N VAL A 308 18.14 -17.48 8.17
CA VAL A 308 17.41 -17.19 6.94
C VAL A 308 18.16 -16.19 6.10
N THR A 309 18.32 -16.51 4.81
CA THR A 309 18.69 -15.53 3.79
C THR A 309 17.53 -15.35 2.83
N TYR A 310 17.14 -14.11 2.54
CA TYR A 310 16.14 -13.81 1.52
C TYR A 310 16.71 -12.79 0.54
N THR A 311 16.76 -13.17 -0.74
CA THR A 311 17.14 -12.32 -1.85
C THR A 311 15.95 -12.02 -2.77
N TYR A 312 15.82 -10.76 -3.16
CA TYR A 312 14.93 -10.30 -4.22
C TYR A 312 15.73 -9.86 -5.45
N THR A 313 15.28 -10.25 -6.65
CA THR A 313 15.88 -9.81 -7.92
C THR A 313 14.77 -9.25 -8.81
N ALA A 314 14.83 -7.94 -9.04
CA ALA A 314 13.93 -7.26 -9.98
C ALA A 314 14.23 -7.68 -11.43
N ASN A 315 13.31 -7.41 -12.34
CA ASN A 315 13.50 -7.77 -13.75
C ASN A 315 14.46 -6.78 -14.45
N ASP A 316 15.57 -7.31 -14.95
CA ASP A 316 16.61 -6.57 -15.69
C ASP A 316 16.10 -5.88 -16.97
N SER A 317 14.94 -6.30 -17.50
CA SER A 317 14.36 -5.71 -18.71
C SER A 317 13.64 -4.38 -18.47
N PHE A 318 13.29 -4.06 -17.21
CA PHE A 318 12.42 -2.93 -16.90
C PHE A 318 12.80 -2.12 -15.64
N SER A 319 13.84 -2.54 -14.90
CA SER A 319 14.34 -1.85 -13.70
C SER A 319 15.87 -1.71 -13.75
N ASP A 320 16.43 -0.79 -12.97
CA ASP A 320 17.86 -0.83 -12.62
C ASP A 320 18.11 -2.15 -11.88
N SER A 321 18.71 -3.11 -12.58
CA SER A 321 18.90 -4.51 -12.14
C SER A 321 19.74 -4.57 -10.88
N GLY A 322 19.09 -4.68 -9.72
CA GLY A 322 19.74 -4.85 -8.43
C GLY A 322 19.26 -6.13 -7.75
N GLU A 323 20.20 -7.00 -7.39
CA GLU A 323 19.95 -8.02 -6.38
C GLU A 323 19.88 -7.35 -5.01
N GLN A 324 18.74 -7.48 -4.32
CA GLN A 324 18.54 -6.93 -3.00
C GLN A 324 18.53 -8.06 -1.97
N THR A 325 19.45 -8.01 -1.00
CA THR A 325 19.36 -8.83 0.21
C THR A 325 18.32 -8.23 1.16
N VAL A 326 17.28 -9.00 1.45
CA VAL A 326 16.10 -8.61 2.22
C VAL A 326 16.17 -9.13 3.66
N ILE A 327 16.71 -10.34 3.85
CA ILE A 327 17.01 -10.94 5.15
C ILE A 327 18.39 -11.57 5.06
N ASP A 328 19.21 -11.39 6.10
CA ASP A 328 20.45 -12.14 6.31
C ASP A 328 20.75 -12.22 7.80
N GLU A 329 19.95 -13.01 8.52
CA GLU A 329 20.03 -13.13 9.98
C GLU A 329 19.27 -14.37 10.49
N LYS A 330 19.46 -14.67 11.78
CA LYS A 330 18.70 -15.71 12.49
C LYS A 330 17.39 -15.13 13.03
N VAL A 331 16.24 -15.62 12.54
CA VAL A 331 14.92 -15.03 12.83
C VAL A 331 13.86 -16.09 13.14
N SER A 332 12.86 -15.70 13.93
CA SER A 332 11.63 -16.47 14.16
C SER A 332 10.49 -15.95 13.29
N LYS A 333 10.39 -14.62 13.15
CA LYS A 333 9.43 -13.91 12.32
C LYS A 333 10.08 -12.61 11.85
N LYS A 334 9.90 -12.25 10.59
CA LYS A 334 10.45 -11.02 10.02
C LYS A 334 9.43 -10.36 9.10
N LYS A 335 9.21 -9.07 9.30
CA LYS A 335 8.54 -8.20 8.33
C LYS A 335 9.61 -7.57 7.44
N VAL A 336 9.40 -7.64 6.12
CA VAL A 336 10.34 -7.18 5.11
C VAL A 336 9.65 -6.29 4.10
N ASN A 337 10.41 -5.35 3.55
CA ASN A 337 9.98 -4.47 2.48
C ASN A 337 11.03 -4.46 1.37
N PHE A 338 10.57 -4.48 0.13
CA PHE A 338 11.40 -4.35 -1.06
C PHE A 338 10.56 -3.74 -2.18
N SER A 339 11.20 -3.20 -3.20
CA SER A 339 10.50 -2.49 -4.27
C SER A 339 11.05 -2.89 -5.63
N SER A 340 10.23 -2.72 -6.66
CA SER A 340 10.66 -2.76 -8.05
C SER A 340 9.97 -1.66 -8.85
N SER A 341 10.46 -1.44 -10.06
CA SER A 341 9.80 -0.59 -11.03
C SER A 341 9.78 -1.28 -12.37
N PHE A 342 8.81 -0.95 -13.20
CA PHE A 342 8.78 -1.41 -14.57
C PHE A 342 8.07 -0.41 -15.47
N ALA A 343 8.29 -0.53 -16.78
CA ALA A 343 7.66 0.29 -17.79
C ALA A 343 6.73 -0.55 -18.67
N GLN A 344 5.54 -0.05 -18.97
CA GLN A 344 4.61 -0.60 -19.96
C GLN A 344 4.87 0.08 -21.32
N PRO A 345 5.47 -0.60 -22.31
CA PRO A 345 5.72 0.00 -23.61
C PRO A 345 4.41 0.20 -24.38
N VAL A 346 4.26 1.34 -25.04
CA VAL A 346 3.15 1.61 -25.96
C VAL A 346 3.57 1.34 -27.40
N ARG A 347 2.75 0.60 -28.14
CA ARG A 347 3.04 0.20 -29.53
C ARG A 347 2.64 1.28 -30.52
N LYS A 348 1.43 1.84 -30.33
CA LYS A 348 0.86 2.86 -31.22
C LYS A 348 0.07 3.89 -30.42
N TYR A 349 -0.01 5.11 -30.94
CA TYR A 349 -0.94 6.12 -30.43
C TYR A 349 -1.60 6.90 -31.56
N GLU A 350 -2.76 7.47 -31.24
CA GLU A 350 -3.48 8.43 -32.07
C GLU A 350 -3.87 9.63 -31.20
N VAL A 351 -3.50 10.83 -31.64
CA VAL A 351 -3.87 12.09 -31.00
C VAL A 351 -4.57 12.96 -32.03
N ALA A 352 -5.81 13.36 -31.74
CA ALA A 352 -6.55 14.33 -32.52
C ALA A 352 -6.75 15.61 -31.70
N GLU A 353 -6.54 16.76 -32.31
CA GLU A 353 -6.70 18.07 -31.67
C GLU A 353 -7.50 19.02 -32.56
N VAL A 354 -8.61 19.54 -32.01
CA VAL A 354 -9.43 20.59 -32.63
C VAL A 354 -9.23 21.89 -31.86
N TYR A 355 -8.75 22.91 -32.57
CA TYR A 355 -8.52 24.24 -32.01
C TYR A 355 -9.55 25.25 -32.56
N LYS A 356 -10.22 25.96 -31.67
CA LYS A 356 -11.15 27.05 -32.01
C LYS A 356 -10.60 28.40 -31.60
N ASN A 357 -10.21 28.52 -30.33
CA ASN A 357 -9.60 29.71 -29.73
C ASN A 357 -9.02 29.36 -28.34
N LYS A 358 -8.46 30.36 -27.63
CA LYS A 358 -7.88 30.20 -26.29
C LYS A 358 -8.80 29.54 -25.25
N ASN A 359 -10.12 29.66 -25.40
CA ASN A 359 -11.12 29.16 -24.47
C ASN A 359 -11.73 27.81 -24.89
N ASP A 360 -11.47 27.32 -26.10
CA ASP A 360 -12.04 26.08 -26.61
C ASP A 360 -11.01 25.33 -27.46
N ILE A 361 -10.43 24.31 -26.82
CA ILE A 361 -9.63 23.27 -27.43
C ILE A 361 -10.20 21.91 -27.03
N ARG A 362 -10.19 20.97 -27.99
CA ARG A 362 -10.74 19.63 -27.81
C ARG A 362 -9.74 18.61 -28.31
N ARG A 363 -9.56 17.53 -27.57
CA ARG A 363 -8.58 16.50 -27.91
C ARG A 363 -9.16 15.12 -27.70
N ASN A 364 -8.68 14.18 -28.50
CA ASN A 364 -8.90 12.77 -28.30
C ASN A 364 -7.54 12.07 -28.29
N PHE A 365 -7.33 11.21 -27.30
CA PHE A 365 -6.11 10.42 -27.16
C PHE A 365 -6.48 8.94 -27.20
N THR A 366 -5.68 8.15 -27.90
CA THR A 366 -5.78 6.70 -27.91
C THR A 366 -4.38 6.09 -27.88
N PHE A 367 -4.17 5.12 -27.01
CA PHE A 367 -2.93 4.35 -26.88
C PHE A 367 -3.23 2.87 -27.00
N LEU A 368 -2.42 2.16 -27.79
CA LEU A 368 -2.51 0.71 -27.99
C LEU A 368 -1.24 0.03 -27.49
N PHE A 369 -1.40 -0.97 -26.64
CA PHE A 369 -0.28 -1.72 -26.06
C PHE A 369 -0.64 -3.17 -25.73
N SER A 370 0.32 -4.07 -25.93
CA SER A 370 0.24 -5.43 -25.42
C SER A 370 0.67 -5.38 -23.96
N SER A 371 -0.27 -5.65 -23.04
CA SER A 371 -0.01 -5.36 -21.63
C SER A 371 0.76 -6.46 -20.93
N VAL A 372 1.81 -6.06 -20.22
CA VAL A 372 2.48 -6.87 -19.19
C VAL A 372 1.85 -6.68 -17.81
N CYS A 373 0.98 -5.68 -17.68
CA CYS A 373 0.31 -5.32 -16.44
C CYS A 373 -0.82 -6.29 -16.09
N ASN A 374 -0.98 -6.55 -14.79
CA ASN A 374 -2.15 -7.21 -14.24
C ASN A 374 -3.32 -6.22 -14.01
N LYS A 375 -4.46 -6.73 -13.55
CA LYS A 375 -5.68 -5.94 -13.32
C LYS A 375 -5.48 -4.75 -12.37
N ARG A 376 -4.64 -4.89 -11.33
CA ARG A 376 -4.39 -3.82 -10.34
C ARG A 376 -3.60 -2.68 -10.97
N GLU A 377 -2.54 -3.01 -11.72
CA GLU A 377 -1.72 -2.04 -12.44
C GLU A 377 -2.50 -1.33 -13.54
N LEU A 378 -3.32 -2.04 -14.32
CA LEU A 378 -4.21 -1.44 -15.32
C LEU A 378 -5.22 -0.47 -14.71
N THR A 379 -5.72 -0.77 -13.50
CA THR A 379 -6.61 0.15 -12.77
C THR A 379 -5.87 1.43 -12.41
N LYS A 380 -4.64 1.31 -11.89
CA LYS A 380 -3.79 2.48 -11.56
C LYS A 380 -3.40 3.30 -12.77
N LEU A 381 -3.10 2.63 -13.89
CA LEU A 381 -2.89 3.32 -15.17
C LEU A 381 -4.09 4.16 -15.54
N LYS A 382 -5.30 3.59 -15.52
CA LYS A 382 -6.53 4.33 -15.85
C LYS A 382 -6.76 5.53 -14.93
N GLU A 383 -6.56 5.36 -13.62
CA GLU A 383 -6.67 6.43 -12.62
C GLU A 383 -5.70 7.59 -12.84
N SER A 384 -4.54 7.34 -13.47
CA SER A 384 -3.56 8.40 -13.78
C SER A 384 -4.05 9.41 -14.84
N PHE A 385 -5.08 9.06 -15.62
CA PHE A 385 -5.65 9.92 -16.67
C PHE A 385 -6.92 10.62 -16.20
N MET A 386 -6.83 11.41 -15.13
CA MET A 386 -7.95 12.18 -14.58
C MET A 386 -7.64 13.67 -14.52
N GLY A 387 -8.65 14.51 -14.73
CA GLY A 387 -8.49 15.97 -14.73
C GLY A 387 -9.82 16.68 -14.89
N SER A 388 -9.83 17.98 -14.59
CA SER A 388 -11.03 18.82 -14.71
C SER A 388 -11.56 18.96 -16.14
N THR A 389 -10.69 18.77 -17.12
CA THR A 389 -10.98 18.86 -18.56
C THR A 389 -11.07 17.51 -19.24
N ILE A 390 -10.83 16.41 -18.52
CA ILE A 390 -10.70 15.06 -19.08
C ILE A 390 -11.99 14.27 -18.84
N THR A 391 -12.48 13.62 -19.90
CA THR A 391 -13.70 12.81 -19.89
C THR A 391 -13.50 11.52 -20.68
N ASN A 392 -14.43 10.58 -20.55
CA ASN A 392 -14.49 9.36 -21.35
C ASN A 392 -13.21 8.50 -21.28
N VAL A 393 -12.61 8.40 -20.09
CA VAL A 393 -11.43 7.55 -19.87
C VAL A 393 -11.86 6.08 -19.94
N SER A 394 -11.47 5.39 -21.00
CA SER A 394 -11.73 3.97 -21.23
C SER A 394 -10.44 3.18 -21.27
N LEU A 395 -10.49 1.94 -20.78
CA LEU A 395 -9.39 1.00 -20.86
C LEU A 395 -9.98 -0.37 -21.19
N ASP A 396 -10.01 -0.66 -22.48
CA ASP A 396 -10.71 -1.81 -23.03
C ASP A 396 -9.69 -2.83 -23.55
N LYS A 397 -10.03 -4.12 -23.46
CA LYS A 397 -9.18 -5.21 -23.94
C LYS A 397 -9.85 -5.89 -25.13
N GLU A 398 -9.21 -5.79 -26.28
CA GLU A 398 -9.47 -6.64 -27.46
C GLU A 398 -8.25 -7.58 -27.62
N ASP A 399 -7.55 -7.52 -28.75
CA ASP A 399 -6.26 -8.19 -28.94
C ASP A 399 -5.12 -7.47 -28.20
N ASP A 400 -5.12 -6.13 -28.24
CA ASP A 400 -4.29 -5.24 -27.44
C ASP A 400 -5.18 -4.49 -26.42
N HIS A 401 -4.56 -3.89 -25.40
CA HIS A 401 -5.25 -2.93 -24.54
C HIS A 401 -5.32 -1.58 -25.24
N ARG A 402 -6.51 -0.97 -25.20
CA ARG A 402 -6.82 0.35 -25.74
C ARG A 402 -7.17 1.29 -24.60
N LEU A 403 -6.25 2.20 -24.28
CA LEU A 403 -6.51 3.31 -23.38
C LEU A 403 -6.96 4.51 -24.22
N SER A 404 -8.12 5.08 -23.94
CA SER A 404 -8.60 6.28 -24.63
C SER A 404 -9.20 7.30 -23.67
N PHE A 405 -9.10 8.58 -24.00
CA PHE A 405 -9.77 9.65 -23.26
C PHE A 405 -9.93 10.88 -24.14
N GLN A 406 -10.89 11.72 -23.77
CA GLN A 406 -11.12 13.02 -24.41
C GLN A 406 -10.78 14.15 -23.46
N GLN A 407 -10.41 15.30 -24.01
CA GLN A 407 -10.16 16.51 -23.25
C GLN A 407 -10.90 17.69 -23.89
N ARG A 408 -11.56 18.54 -23.09
CA ARG A 408 -12.23 19.76 -23.56
C ARG A 408 -12.13 20.89 -22.53
N GLY A 409 -11.81 22.10 -22.98
CA GLY A 409 -11.74 23.28 -22.12
C GLY A 409 -10.94 24.42 -22.74
N SER A 410 -10.50 25.37 -21.92
CA SER A 410 -9.53 26.39 -22.37
C SER A 410 -8.13 25.80 -22.52
N VAL A 411 -7.29 26.42 -23.36
CA VAL A 411 -5.88 26.02 -23.55
C VAL A 411 -5.15 25.92 -22.21
N LYS A 412 -5.38 26.89 -21.30
CA LYS A 412 -4.77 26.92 -19.96
C LYS A 412 -5.23 25.77 -19.07
N GLN A 413 -6.53 25.46 -19.04
CA GLN A 413 -7.06 24.35 -18.23
C GLN A 413 -6.57 23.00 -18.76
N CYS A 414 -6.61 22.82 -20.08
CA CYS A 414 -6.17 21.59 -20.72
C CYS A 414 -4.66 21.36 -20.53
N ASP A 415 -3.83 22.40 -20.64
CA ASP A 415 -2.39 22.35 -20.34
C ASP A 415 -2.13 21.94 -18.88
N ALA A 416 -2.87 22.51 -17.93
CA ALA A 416 -2.71 22.20 -16.50
C ALA A 416 -2.98 20.73 -16.19
N ASP A 417 -3.99 20.11 -16.81
CA ASP A 417 -4.27 18.69 -16.64
C ASP A 417 -3.23 17.81 -17.36
N LEU A 418 -2.84 18.13 -18.59
CA LEU A 418 -1.83 17.35 -19.32
C LEU A 418 -0.45 17.36 -18.65
N ARG A 419 -0.04 18.46 -18.00
CA ARG A 419 1.23 18.54 -17.26
C ARG A 419 1.29 17.62 -16.04
N LYS A 420 0.14 17.29 -15.45
CA LYS A 420 0.06 16.32 -14.34
C LYS A 420 0.26 14.90 -14.86
N ILE A 421 -0.29 14.61 -16.03
CA ILE A 421 -0.16 13.30 -16.69
C ILE A 421 1.27 13.14 -17.21
N TRP A 422 1.78 14.12 -17.96
CA TRP A 422 3.04 14.01 -18.69
C TRP A 422 4.00 15.17 -18.40
N LYS A 423 5.17 14.85 -17.85
CA LYS A 423 6.20 15.84 -17.55
C LYS A 423 6.80 16.42 -18.84
N GLY A 424 6.78 17.75 -18.97
CA GLY A 424 7.40 18.45 -20.09
C GLY A 424 6.51 18.61 -21.33
N THR A 425 5.25 18.17 -21.25
CA THR A 425 4.17 18.60 -22.15
C THR A 425 3.76 20.05 -21.82
N SER A 426 3.39 20.84 -22.82
CA SER A 426 2.90 22.20 -22.60
C SER A 426 2.04 22.71 -23.75
N SER A 427 0.98 23.47 -23.46
CA SER A 427 0.25 24.24 -24.46
C SER A 427 0.18 25.71 -24.06
N SER A 428 0.33 26.60 -25.04
CA SER A 428 0.32 28.04 -24.84
C SER A 428 -0.41 28.75 -25.97
N TYR A 429 -1.00 29.90 -25.65
CA TYR A 429 -1.66 30.76 -26.61
C TYR A 429 -1.25 32.22 -26.37
N GLU A 430 -1.03 32.95 -27.44
CA GLU A 430 -0.84 34.40 -27.43
C GLU A 430 -1.72 35.06 -28.50
N SER A 431 -2.29 36.22 -28.16
CA SER A 431 -3.02 37.07 -29.12
C SER A 431 -2.39 38.43 -29.19
N LYS A 432 -2.09 38.91 -30.39
CA LYS A 432 -1.59 40.26 -30.65
C LYS A 432 -2.56 41.00 -31.58
N ASN A 433 -2.85 42.25 -31.27
CA ASN A 433 -3.61 43.13 -32.16
C ASN A 433 -2.64 44.05 -32.89
N SER A 434 -2.77 44.13 -34.22
CA SER A 434 -1.98 45.02 -35.07
C SER A 434 -2.88 45.90 -35.91
N ILE A 435 -2.51 47.17 -36.02
CA ILE A 435 -3.19 48.17 -36.86
C ILE A 435 -3.17 47.78 -38.35
N PHE A 436 -2.21 46.96 -38.81
CA PHE A 436 -2.10 46.59 -40.23
C PHE A 436 -2.45 45.12 -40.51
N ARG A 437 -2.42 44.24 -39.50
CA ARG A 437 -2.62 42.79 -39.66
C ARG A 437 -3.86 42.25 -38.93
N GLY A 438 -4.67 43.11 -38.32
CA GLY A 438 -5.79 42.68 -37.49
C GLY A 438 -5.31 41.92 -36.26
N GLN A 439 -6.12 40.99 -35.77
CA GLN A 439 -5.74 40.11 -34.67
C GLN A 439 -4.93 38.93 -35.22
N THR A 440 -3.79 38.64 -34.60
CA THR A 440 -3.02 37.41 -34.82
C THR A 440 -3.12 36.52 -33.60
N SER A 441 -3.30 35.22 -33.85
CA SER A 441 -3.42 34.17 -32.83
C SER A 441 -2.27 33.18 -33.01
N ASP A 442 -1.37 33.11 -32.04
CA ASP A 442 -0.27 32.14 -32.00
C ASP A 442 -0.60 31.08 -30.94
N TYR A 443 -0.68 29.81 -31.36
CA TYR A 443 -0.95 28.68 -30.49
C TYR A 443 0.11 27.60 -30.66
N THR A 444 0.63 27.10 -29.54
CA THR A 444 1.67 26.07 -29.52
C THR A 444 1.24 24.92 -28.62
N SER A 445 1.44 23.69 -29.08
CA SER A 445 1.24 22.48 -28.29
C SER A 445 2.46 21.58 -28.39
N LYS A 446 3.11 21.30 -27.27
CA LYS A 446 4.26 20.40 -27.15
C LYS A 446 3.82 19.16 -26.39
N PHE A 447 3.96 18.00 -27.01
CA PHE A 447 3.68 16.71 -26.40
C PHE A 447 4.98 15.98 -26.08
N ARG A 448 5.06 15.39 -24.88
CA ARG A 448 6.08 14.42 -24.45
C ARG A 448 5.38 13.30 -23.72
N LEU A 449 5.06 12.21 -24.42
CA LEU A 449 4.08 11.22 -23.97
C LEU A 449 4.69 10.07 -23.14
N HIS A 450 6.01 9.99 -22.98
CA HIS A 450 6.73 9.00 -22.16
C HIS A 450 6.22 7.57 -22.38
N LEU A 451 6.29 7.11 -23.63
CA LEU A 451 5.62 5.88 -24.09
C LEU A 451 6.49 4.62 -23.98
N ASN A 452 7.68 4.75 -23.36
CA ASN A 452 8.60 3.67 -23.06
C ASN A 452 8.97 2.79 -24.26
N ASN A 453 8.94 3.38 -25.46
CA ASN A 453 9.31 2.72 -26.71
C ASN A 453 9.72 3.78 -27.75
N LYS A 454 11.01 3.81 -28.11
CA LYS A 454 11.54 4.78 -29.08
C LYS A 454 11.00 4.57 -30.51
N LYS A 455 10.44 3.40 -30.80
CA LYS A 455 9.89 3.03 -32.12
C LYS A 455 8.36 3.09 -32.16
N THR A 456 7.71 3.70 -31.17
CA THR A 456 6.26 3.85 -31.15
C THR A 456 5.80 4.61 -32.40
N LYS A 457 4.77 4.07 -33.07
CA LYS A 457 4.17 4.71 -34.25
C LYS A 457 2.97 5.54 -33.83
N GLY A 458 3.06 6.84 -34.05
CA GLY A 458 2.03 7.83 -33.76
C GLY A 458 1.30 8.30 -35.01
N THR A 459 0.02 8.64 -34.85
CA THR A 459 -0.71 9.49 -35.79
C THR A 459 -1.20 10.73 -35.05
N PHE A 460 -0.88 11.91 -35.58
CA PHE A 460 -1.34 13.19 -35.04
C PHE A 460 -2.18 13.91 -36.10
N THR A 461 -3.42 14.25 -35.77
CA THR A 461 -4.30 15.06 -36.62
C THR A 461 -4.65 16.35 -35.90
N PHE A 462 -4.34 17.49 -36.51
CA PHE A 462 -4.75 18.81 -36.05
C PHE A 462 -5.79 19.40 -36.99
N ALA A 463 -6.87 19.96 -36.44
CA ALA A 463 -7.86 20.72 -37.19
C ALA A 463 -8.12 22.08 -36.54
N SER A 464 -8.13 23.15 -37.33
CA SER A 464 -8.60 24.46 -36.92
C SER A 464 -10.05 24.65 -37.36
N ILE A 465 -10.86 25.18 -36.45
CA ILE A 465 -12.21 25.71 -36.72
C ILE A 465 -12.29 27.20 -36.33
N SER A 466 -11.14 27.86 -36.22
CA SER A 466 -11.08 29.28 -35.92
C SER A 466 -11.63 30.11 -37.08
N LYS A 467 -12.08 31.33 -36.77
CA LYS A 467 -12.56 32.30 -37.78
C LYS A 467 -11.42 33.09 -38.44
N ASP A 468 -10.20 32.57 -38.40
CA ASP A 468 -9.05 33.23 -38.99
C ASP A 468 -9.15 33.20 -40.52
N SER A 469 -8.82 34.30 -41.18
CA SER A 469 -8.86 34.42 -42.65
C SER A 469 -7.69 33.73 -43.34
N SER A 470 -6.59 33.54 -42.62
CA SER A 470 -5.41 32.77 -43.06
C SER A 470 -4.80 32.07 -41.86
N ALA A 471 -4.26 30.86 -42.04
CA ALA A 471 -3.61 30.10 -41.00
C ALA A 471 -2.38 29.35 -41.54
N ASP A 472 -1.29 29.41 -40.78
CA ASP A 472 -0.10 28.58 -40.97
C ASP A 472 -0.04 27.53 -39.85
N VAL A 473 0.22 26.28 -40.22
CA VAL A 473 0.34 25.16 -39.27
C VAL A 473 1.65 24.44 -39.52
N THR A 474 2.40 24.15 -38.47
CA THR A 474 3.66 23.42 -38.55
C THR A 474 3.73 22.39 -37.45
N VAL A 475 4.10 21.15 -37.80
CA VAL A 475 4.39 20.08 -36.85
C VAL A 475 5.86 19.73 -36.96
N THR A 476 6.56 19.68 -35.82
CA THR A 476 7.97 19.31 -35.73
C THR A 476 8.13 18.12 -34.80
N ALA A 477 8.90 17.13 -35.25
CA ALA A 477 9.26 15.93 -34.50
C ALA A 477 10.59 15.39 -35.03
N ASP A 478 11.26 14.52 -34.27
CA ASP A 478 12.55 13.92 -34.67
C ASP A 478 12.44 13.11 -35.96
N SER A 479 11.29 12.45 -36.17
CA SER A 479 10.95 11.75 -37.41
C SER A 479 9.44 11.85 -37.65
N TYR A 480 9.05 12.48 -38.77
CA TYR A 480 7.65 12.57 -39.17
C TYR A 480 7.49 12.52 -40.69
N GLN A 481 6.29 12.12 -41.11
CA GLN A 481 5.84 12.17 -42.48
C GLN A 481 4.44 12.80 -42.52
N GLU A 482 4.28 13.84 -43.33
CA GLU A 482 2.98 14.46 -43.58
C GLU A 482 2.11 13.57 -44.48
N ILE A 483 0.84 13.41 -44.11
CA ILE A 483 -0.17 12.72 -44.91
C ILE A 483 -1.03 13.77 -45.60
N LYS A 484 -1.02 13.78 -46.93
CA LYS A 484 -1.91 14.65 -47.71
C LYS A 484 -3.38 14.36 -47.38
N MET A 485 -4.11 15.41 -47.00
CA MET A 485 -5.53 15.36 -46.74
C MET A 485 -6.30 16.29 -47.68
N ALA A 486 -7.49 15.87 -48.08
CA ALA A 486 -8.41 16.77 -48.78
C ALA A 486 -8.85 17.88 -47.82
N GLN A 487 -8.76 19.14 -48.26
CA GLN A 487 -9.25 20.27 -47.48
C GLN A 487 -10.74 20.07 -47.16
N ASN A 488 -11.16 20.44 -45.94
CA ASN A 488 -12.54 20.37 -45.45
C ASN A 488 -13.11 18.95 -45.20
N VAL A 489 -12.31 17.88 -45.27
CA VAL A 489 -12.75 16.53 -44.92
C VAL A 489 -12.14 16.10 -43.59
N ALA A 490 -12.98 15.98 -42.56
CA ALA A 490 -12.60 15.47 -41.25
C ALA A 490 -12.35 13.95 -41.29
N ASP A 491 -11.28 13.48 -40.66
CA ASP A 491 -11.15 12.05 -40.36
C ASP A 491 -11.97 11.67 -39.11
N LYS A 492 -12.23 10.38 -38.92
CA LYS A 492 -13.09 9.87 -37.83
C LYS A 492 -12.72 10.43 -36.44
N PRO A 493 -11.43 10.54 -36.06
CA PRO A 493 -11.02 11.15 -34.78
C PRO A 493 -11.37 12.63 -34.65
N VAL A 494 -11.19 13.44 -35.71
CA VAL A 494 -11.56 14.86 -35.70
C VAL A 494 -13.08 15.04 -35.69
N SER A 495 -13.81 14.26 -36.50
CA SER A 495 -15.28 14.32 -36.54
C SER A 495 -15.93 14.07 -35.18
N ALA A 496 -15.34 13.20 -34.36
CA ALA A 496 -15.81 12.92 -33.00
C ALA A 496 -15.63 14.09 -32.03
N LEU A 497 -14.84 15.11 -32.38
CA LEU A 497 -14.56 16.29 -31.56
C LEU A 497 -15.32 17.56 -32.03
N LEU A 498 -15.88 17.55 -33.24
CA LEU A 498 -16.67 18.66 -33.77
C LEU A 498 -18.07 18.69 -33.16
N ASN A 499 -18.61 19.89 -32.98
CA ASN A 499 -20.04 20.07 -32.75
C ASN A 499 -20.75 20.28 -34.10
N GLY A 500 -22.03 19.91 -34.18
CA GLY A 500 -22.81 19.71 -35.41
C GLY A 500 -22.47 20.57 -36.64
N ASP A 501 -22.54 21.90 -36.53
CA ASP A 501 -22.38 22.84 -37.65
C ASP A 501 -20.97 23.46 -37.77
N GLU A 502 -19.99 22.99 -36.99
CA GLU A 502 -18.63 23.52 -37.02
C GLU A 502 -17.91 23.12 -38.31
N THR A 503 -17.41 24.13 -39.05
CA THR A 503 -16.67 23.93 -40.31
C THR A 503 -15.16 24.00 -40.07
N ILE A 504 -14.42 23.04 -40.63
CA ILE A 504 -12.95 23.01 -40.57
C ILE A 504 -12.38 24.04 -41.54
N SER A 505 -11.55 24.96 -41.02
CA SER A 505 -10.80 25.94 -41.83
C SER A 505 -9.45 25.39 -42.30
N SER A 506 -8.85 24.48 -41.54
CA SER A 506 -7.57 23.86 -41.88
C SER A 506 -7.41 22.51 -41.19
N ILE A 507 -6.82 21.51 -41.85
CA ILE A 507 -6.56 20.17 -41.29
C ILE A 507 -5.17 19.68 -41.71
N HIS A 508 -4.42 19.12 -40.77
CA HIS A 508 -3.07 18.59 -40.98
C HIS A 508 -2.93 17.24 -40.27
N LYS A 509 -2.44 16.23 -40.98
CA LYS A 509 -2.25 14.88 -40.46
C LYS A 509 -0.83 14.42 -40.66
N ASN A 510 -0.23 13.87 -39.60
CA ASN A 510 1.16 13.46 -39.56
C ASN A 510 1.30 12.05 -39.00
N GLN A 511 2.15 11.24 -39.61
CA GLN A 511 2.71 10.05 -38.97
C GLN A 511 3.99 10.45 -38.25
N ILE A 512 4.12 10.03 -37.00
CA ILE A 512 5.23 10.39 -36.11
C ILE A 512 5.88 9.10 -35.62
N THR A 513 7.21 9.03 -35.65
CA THR A 513 7.96 7.98 -34.97
C THR A 513 8.52 8.55 -33.67
N GLY A 514 8.22 7.89 -32.56
CA GLY A 514 8.55 8.39 -31.22
C GLY A 514 7.36 9.06 -30.53
N ASP A 515 7.59 9.63 -29.36
CA ASP A 515 6.56 10.06 -28.41
C ASP A 515 6.58 11.55 -28.09
N SER A 516 7.35 12.33 -28.85
CA SER A 516 7.57 13.75 -28.63
C SER A 516 7.44 14.54 -29.93
N PHE A 517 6.63 15.61 -29.91
CA PHE A 517 6.41 16.49 -31.05
C PHE A 517 5.84 17.86 -30.63
N ILE A 518 5.96 18.84 -31.51
CA ILE A 518 5.48 20.21 -31.29
C ILE A 518 4.62 20.65 -32.47
N LEU A 519 3.40 21.08 -32.18
CA LEU A 519 2.52 21.81 -33.09
C LEU A 519 2.68 23.32 -32.85
N HIS A 520 2.78 24.07 -33.95
CA HIS A 520 2.67 25.52 -33.97
C HIS A 520 1.57 25.93 -34.96
N TYR A 521 0.64 26.77 -34.51
CA TYR A 521 -0.47 27.33 -35.26
C TYR A 521 -0.38 28.85 -35.23
N LYS A 522 -0.53 29.50 -36.38
CA LYS A 522 -0.56 30.95 -36.50
C LYS A 522 -1.71 31.41 -37.39
N GLY A 523 -2.73 32.03 -36.79
CA GLY A 523 -3.90 32.57 -37.47
C GLY A 523 -3.87 34.09 -37.61
N SER A 524 -4.52 34.64 -38.65
CA SER A 524 -4.72 36.09 -38.83
C SER A 524 -6.09 36.42 -39.42
N THR A 525 -6.69 37.53 -38.98
CA THR A 525 -7.95 38.09 -39.53
C THR A 525 -7.73 39.19 -40.59
N SER A 526 -6.49 39.34 -41.09
CA SER A 526 -6.04 40.49 -41.88
C SER A 526 -6.76 40.71 -43.23
N ALA A 527 -7.19 39.64 -43.92
CA ALA A 527 -7.83 39.76 -45.23
C ALA A 527 -9.10 40.63 -45.18
N HIS A 528 -9.88 40.56 -44.10
CA HIS A 528 -11.06 41.41 -43.90
C HIS A 528 -10.72 42.86 -43.52
N TYR A 529 -9.58 43.10 -42.89
CA TYR A 529 -9.20 44.41 -42.35
C TYR A 529 -8.62 45.34 -43.43
N ILE A 530 -7.76 44.83 -44.32
CA ILE A 530 -7.19 45.62 -45.44
C ILE A 530 -8.31 46.08 -46.40
N LEU A 531 -9.28 45.21 -46.71
CA LEU A 531 -10.45 45.57 -47.53
C LEU A 531 -11.30 46.67 -46.89
N ASN A 532 -11.46 46.66 -45.56
CA ASN A 532 -12.20 47.71 -44.85
C ASN A 532 -11.41 49.01 -44.73
N ILE A 533 -10.10 48.96 -44.44
CA ILE A 533 -9.23 50.15 -44.44
C ILE A 533 -9.23 50.83 -45.81
N LEU A 534 -9.13 50.05 -46.90
CA LEU A 534 -9.12 50.60 -48.26
C LEU A 534 -10.41 51.38 -48.56
N LYS A 535 -11.56 50.89 -48.09
CA LYS A 535 -12.86 51.58 -48.25
C LYS A 535 -12.91 52.95 -47.57
N PHE A 536 -12.19 53.15 -46.46
CA PHE A 536 -12.20 54.41 -45.71
C PHE A 536 -11.03 55.35 -46.07
N LEU A 537 -9.85 54.82 -46.40
CA LEU A 537 -8.68 55.64 -46.76
C LEU A 537 -8.74 56.14 -48.20
N LEU A 538 -9.31 55.37 -49.15
CA LEU A 538 -9.37 55.77 -50.55
C LEU A 538 -10.16 57.08 -50.77
N PRO A 539 -11.35 57.29 -50.16
CA PRO A 539 -12.06 58.57 -50.26
C PRO A 539 -11.29 59.74 -49.65
N LEU A 540 -10.57 59.49 -48.55
CA LEU A 540 -9.86 60.51 -47.78
C LEU A 540 -8.59 60.98 -48.51
N VAL A 541 -7.87 60.06 -49.16
CA VAL A 541 -6.73 60.36 -50.04
C VAL A 541 -7.20 61.09 -51.31
N LEU A 542 -8.35 60.70 -51.88
CA LEU A 542 -8.96 61.41 -53.01
C LEU A 542 -9.38 62.84 -52.63
N LEU A 543 -9.94 63.06 -51.44
CA LEU A 543 -10.27 64.40 -50.93
C LEU A 543 -9.01 65.24 -50.69
N LEU A 544 -7.96 64.66 -50.11
CA LEU A 544 -6.68 65.35 -49.88
C LEU A 544 -6.00 65.76 -51.19
N SER A 545 -5.96 64.86 -52.17
CA SER A 545 -5.41 65.14 -53.49
C SER A 545 -6.24 66.17 -54.27
N ALA A 546 -7.57 66.12 -54.17
CA ALA A 546 -8.45 67.16 -54.72
C ALA A 546 -8.22 68.53 -54.03
N GLY A 547 -8.06 68.55 -52.70
CA GLY A 547 -7.75 69.76 -51.95
C GLY A 547 -6.39 70.36 -52.32
N ILE A 548 -5.36 69.53 -52.46
CA ILE A 548 -4.03 69.94 -52.92
C ILE A 548 -4.10 70.49 -54.36
N PHE A 549 -4.85 69.83 -55.24
CA PHE A 549 -5.03 70.30 -56.62
C PHE A 549 -5.73 71.66 -56.69
N LEU A 550 -6.77 71.88 -55.89
CA LEU A 550 -7.45 73.17 -55.78
C LEU A 550 -6.52 74.27 -55.24
N TYR A 551 -5.70 73.97 -54.24
CA TYR A 551 -4.72 74.90 -53.68
C TYR A 551 -3.64 75.30 -54.71
N ILE A 552 -3.09 74.33 -55.44
CA ILE A 552 -2.10 74.58 -56.50
C ILE A 552 -2.72 75.44 -57.62
N LYS A 553 -3.96 75.16 -58.02
CA LYS A 553 -4.67 75.93 -59.05
C LYS A 553 -4.93 77.37 -58.60
N GLN A 554 -5.34 77.59 -57.35
CA GLN A 554 -5.53 78.93 -56.80
C GLN A 554 -4.22 79.74 -56.81
N ASN A 555 -3.11 79.15 -56.35
CA ASN A 555 -1.81 79.84 -56.36
C ASN A 555 -1.31 80.12 -57.79
N SER A 556 -1.59 79.24 -58.75
CA SER A 556 -1.21 79.45 -60.15
C SER A 556 -1.99 80.61 -60.80
N VAL A 557 -3.28 80.77 -60.46
CA VAL A 557 -4.11 81.91 -60.91
C VAL A 557 -3.63 83.23 -60.28
N VAL A 558 -3.29 83.23 -59.00
CA VAL A 558 -2.73 84.41 -58.31
C VAL A 558 -1.37 84.83 -58.90
N TYR A 559 -0.53 83.86 -59.26
CA TYR A 559 0.74 84.11 -59.95
C TYR A 559 0.54 84.76 -61.33
N TRP A 560 -0.43 84.27 -62.11
CA TRP A 560 -0.75 84.84 -63.43
C TRP A 560 -1.31 86.26 -63.35
N LEU A 561 -2.15 86.56 -62.34
CA LEU A 561 -2.69 87.89 -62.11
C LEU A 561 -1.62 88.91 -61.69
N LYS A 562 -0.64 88.50 -60.86
CA LYS A 562 0.52 89.35 -60.53
C LYS A 562 1.36 89.66 -61.77
N ARG A 563 1.66 88.66 -62.58
CA ARG A 563 2.44 88.83 -63.81
C ARG A 563 1.73 89.72 -64.84
N LEU A 564 0.39 89.68 -64.89
CA LEU A 564 -0.41 90.56 -65.73
C LEU A 564 -0.36 92.01 -65.22
N LYS A 565 -0.46 92.20 -63.90
CA LYS A 565 -0.32 93.51 -63.25
C LYS A 565 1.06 94.13 -63.50
N ASP A 566 2.13 93.35 -63.36
CA ASP A 566 3.50 93.81 -63.57
C ASP A 566 3.71 94.25 -65.04
N LYS A 567 3.17 93.49 -66.01
CA LYS A 567 3.19 93.88 -67.43
C LYS A 567 2.38 95.15 -67.73
N ILE A 568 1.24 95.35 -67.07
CA ILE A 568 0.43 96.57 -67.22
C ILE A 568 1.17 97.78 -66.62
N GLN A 569 1.89 97.60 -65.51
CA GLN A 569 2.70 98.66 -64.91
C GLN A 569 3.95 99.02 -65.75
N GLU A 570 4.52 98.07 -66.47
CA GLU A 570 5.60 98.31 -67.44
C GLU A 570 5.11 99.11 -68.66
N LEU A 571 3.87 98.89 -69.11
CA LEU A 571 3.27 99.60 -70.23
C LEU A 571 2.82 101.04 -69.89
N LEU A 572 2.55 101.33 -68.61
CA LEU A 572 2.18 102.68 -68.12
C LEU A 572 3.39 103.59 -67.83
N LYS A 573 4.64 103.10 -67.99
CA LYS A 573 5.89 103.86 -67.82
C LYS A 573 6.59 104.20 -69.15
N ARG A 574 5.94 103.94 -70.28
CA ARG A 574 6.22 104.55 -71.59
C ARG A 574 5.13 105.57 -71.89
#